data_AF-A0A2V7YNA0-F1
#
_entry.id   AF-A0A2V7YNA0-F1
#
_cell.length_a   1.000
_cell.length_b   1.000
_cell.length_c   1.000
_cell.angle_alpha   90.00
_cell.angle_beta   90.00
_cell.angle_gamma   90.00
#
_symmetry.space_group_name_H-M   'P 1'
#
loop_
_entity.id
_entity.type
_entity.pdbx_description
1 polymer ?
#
loop_
_entity_poly.entity_id
_entity_poly.type
_entity_poly.pdbx_seq_one_letter_code
_entity_poly.pdbx_strand_id
1 'polypeptide(L)'
;MRVRTLLIVTAIVSMAIGAVVLYLVLTVPNDLQAAALMKTARRQIADGENDRARASLSRIVQQYPRTDAAAAATVALSSLEDNERRKLVANLNALRAASDAQQKQIAALGQRVDEIAARPIPQPAPPPPAPAKKKPVRRRHRR
;
A
#
# COMPACT_ATOMS: atom_id res chain seq x y z
N MET A 1 28.94 -30.10 66.02
CA MET A 1 28.55 -28.84 65.32
C MET A 1 28.88 -28.85 63.83
N ARG A 2 30.05 -29.36 63.39
CA ARG A 2 30.47 -29.37 61.96
C ARG A 2 29.48 -30.02 60.99
N VAL A 3 28.84 -31.13 61.37
CA VAL A 3 27.85 -31.85 60.52
C VAL A 3 26.58 -31.02 60.30
N ARG A 4 26.11 -30.28 61.32
CA ARG A 4 24.98 -29.35 61.19
C ARG A 4 25.31 -28.21 60.23
N THR A 5 26.52 -27.65 60.32
CA THR A 5 26.98 -26.59 59.41
C THR A 5 27.05 -27.09 57.97
N LEU A 6 27.54 -28.32 57.76
CA LEU A 6 27.63 -28.94 56.44
C LEU A 6 26.24 -29.16 55.82
N LEU A 7 25.29 -29.68 56.61
CA LEU A 7 23.89 -29.83 56.17
C LEU A 7 23.23 -28.48 55.81
N ILE A 8 23.47 -27.42 56.59
CA ILE A 8 22.94 -26.09 56.32
C ILE A 8 23.50 -25.53 55.01
N VAL A 9 24.82 -25.66 54.78
CA VAL A 9 25.45 -25.21 53.53
C VAL A 9 24.91 -25.98 52.33
N THR A 10 24.78 -27.30 52.42
CA THR A 10 24.22 -28.12 51.33
C THR A 10 22.75 -27.75 51.04
N ALA A 11 21.96 -27.46 52.08
CA ALA A 11 20.57 -27.02 51.93
C ALA A 11 20.47 -25.66 51.20
N ILE A 12 21.31 -24.69 51.56
CA ILE A 12 21.35 -23.36 50.91
C ILE A 12 21.72 -23.50 49.43
N VAL A 13 22.76 -24.27 49.13
CA VAL A 13 23.19 -24.49 47.75
C VAL A 13 22.11 -25.20 46.93
N SER A 14 21.45 -26.21 47.51
CA SER A 14 20.36 -26.92 46.84
C SER A 14 19.16 -26.02 46.57
N MET A 15 18.83 -25.12 47.50
CA MET A 15 17.75 -24.13 47.34
C MET A 15 18.09 -23.12 46.24
N ALA A 16 19.33 -22.63 46.19
CA ALA A 16 19.78 -21.70 45.16
C ALA A 16 19.74 -22.34 43.77
N ILE A 17 20.20 -23.58 43.63
CA ILE A 17 20.13 -24.33 42.37
C ILE A 17 18.67 -24.57 41.97
N GLY A 18 17.82 -24.98 42.92
CA GLY A 18 16.39 -25.17 42.67
C GLY A 18 15.71 -23.89 42.17
N ALA A 19 16.03 -22.74 42.76
CA ALA A 19 15.49 -21.45 42.33
C ALA A 19 15.95 -21.05 40.92
N VAL A 20 17.22 -21.27 40.58
CA VAL A 20 17.77 -20.98 39.24
C VAL A 20 17.15 -21.89 38.18
N VAL A 21 17.01 -23.19 38.46
CA VAL A 21 16.37 -24.14 37.55
C VAL A 21 14.90 -23.79 37.35
N LEU A 22 14.18 -23.47 38.43
CA LEU A 22 12.78 -23.06 38.35
C LEU A 22 12.62 -21.79 37.50
N TYR A 23 13.50 -20.80 37.69
CA TYR A 23 13.55 -19.59 36.88
C TYR A 23 13.80 -19.89 35.39
N LEU A 24 14.80 -20.71 35.07
CA LEU A 24 15.13 -21.07 33.69
C LEU A 24 13.98 -21.81 33.00
N VAL A 25 13.36 -22.77 33.70
CA VAL A 25 12.24 -23.56 33.16
C VAL A 25 11.01 -22.68 32.91
N LEU A 26 10.74 -21.69 33.77
CA LEU A 26 9.61 -20.78 33.61
C LEU A 26 9.83 -19.74 32.50
N THR A 27 11.09 -19.35 32.22
CA THR A 27 11.37 -18.15 31.40
C THR A 27 11.88 -18.49 29.99
N VAL A 28 12.84 -19.42 29.87
CA VAL A 28 13.54 -19.73 28.59
C VAL A 28 12.63 -20.26 27.47
N PRO A 29 11.71 -21.21 27.70
CA PRO A 29 10.84 -21.69 26.62
C PRO A 29 9.85 -20.62 26.15
N ASN A 30 9.50 -19.68 27.03
CA ASN A 30 8.57 -18.59 26.73
C ASN A 30 9.21 -17.59 25.74
N ASP A 31 10.47 -17.22 25.96
CA ASP A 31 11.20 -16.30 25.09
C ASP A 31 11.49 -16.87 23.69
N LEU A 32 11.84 -18.16 23.60
CA LEU A 32 12.11 -18.82 22.32
C LEU A 32 10.87 -18.90 21.44
N GLN A 33 9.71 -19.20 22.03
CA GLN A 33 8.44 -19.24 21.29
C GLN A 33 8.02 -17.84 20.83
N ALA A 34 8.16 -16.84 21.69
CA ALA A 34 7.86 -15.45 21.35
C ALA A 34 8.78 -14.93 20.22
N ALA A 35 10.07 -15.28 20.24
CA ALA A 35 11.01 -14.95 19.17
C ALA A 35 10.67 -15.63 17.83
N ALA A 36 10.22 -16.90 17.88
CA ALA A 36 9.76 -17.61 16.68
C ALA A 36 8.51 -16.94 16.08
N LEU A 37 7.54 -16.55 16.91
CA LEU A 37 6.35 -15.81 16.49
C LEU A 37 6.70 -14.43 15.93
N MET A 38 7.71 -13.75 16.49
CA MET A 38 8.20 -12.49 15.93
C MET A 38 8.79 -12.68 14.53
N LYS A 39 9.48 -13.79 14.29
CA LYS A 39 10.00 -14.13 12.96
C LYS A 39 8.88 -14.36 11.95
N THR A 40 7.79 -15.01 12.34
CA THR A 40 6.62 -15.19 11.47
C THR A 40 5.93 -13.86 11.18
N ALA A 41 5.77 -13.00 12.19
CA ALA A 41 5.18 -11.67 12.02
C ALA A 41 6.01 -10.81 11.04
N ARG A 42 7.35 -10.82 11.16
CA ARG A 42 8.24 -10.12 10.23
C ARG A 42 8.10 -10.60 8.79
N ARG A 43 7.91 -11.91 8.57
CA ARG A 43 7.65 -12.46 7.23
C ARG A 43 6.32 -11.96 6.68
N GLN A 44 5.25 -12.01 7.47
CA GLN A 44 3.94 -11.50 7.06
C GLN A 44 3.97 -10.01 6.68
N ILE A 45 4.77 -9.19 7.39
CA ILE A 45 4.98 -7.79 7.01
C ILE A 45 5.73 -7.68 5.67
N ALA A 46 6.77 -8.49 5.48
CA ALA A 46 7.54 -8.50 4.24
C ALA A 46 6.70 -8.95 3.03
N ASP A 47 5.78 -9.89 3.25
CA ASP A 47 4.85 -10.40 2.24
C ASP A 47 3.66 -9.46 2.00
N GLY A 48 3.55 -8.36 2.77
CA GLY A 48 2.47 -7.38 2.66
C GLY A 48 1.15 -7.79 3.32
N GLU A 49 1.13 -8.90 4.07
CA GLU A 49 -0.03 -9.43 4.79
C GLU A 49 -0.23 -8.69 6.12
N ASN A 50 -0.51 -7.39 6.07
CA ASN A 50 -0.56 -6.51 7.25
C ASN A 50 -1.59 -6.97 8.31
N ASP A 51 -2.75 -7.48 7.91
CA ASP A 51 -3.78 -7.96 8.86
C ASP A 51 -3.30 -9.19 9.64
N ARG A 52 -2.65 -10.13 8.96
CA ARG A 52 -2.06 -11.31 9.58
C ARG A 52 -0.88 -10.92 10.47
N ALA A 53 -0.06 -9.97 10.03
CA ALA A 53 1.01 -9.41 10.84
C ALA A 53 0.47 -8.79 12.14
N ARG A 54 -0.61 -7.99 12.07
CA ARG A 54 -1.26 -7.41 13.26
C ARG A 54 -1.73 -8.48 14.23
N ALA A 55 -2.39 -9.51 13.72
CA ALA A 55 -2.88 -10.63 14.53
C ALA A 55 -1.73 -11.40 15.19
N SER A 56 -0.64 -11.64 14.46
CA SER A 56 0.53 -12.33 15.00
C SER A 56 1.24 -11.48 16.07
N LEU A 57 1.42 -10.19 15.82
CA LEU A 57 2.05 -9.27 16.78
C LEU A 57 1.20 -9.09 18.04
N SER A 58 -0.13 -8.94 17.90
CA SER A 58 -1.02 -8.82 19.05
C SER A 58 -1.01 -10.10 19.90
N ARG A 59 -0.94 -11.27 19.26
CA ARG A 59 -0.79 -12.55 19.94
C ARG A 59 0.48 -12.62 20.77
N ILE A 60 1.60 -12.09 20.28
CA ILE A 60 2.88 -12.04 21.01
C ILE A 60 2.74 -11.16 22.26
N VAL A 61 2.12 -9.99 22.13
CA VAL A 61 1.88 -9.09 23.27
C VAL A 61 0.96 -9.72 24.32
N GLN A 62 -0.09 -10.44 23.91
CA GLN A 62 -1.06 -11.05 24.82
C GLN A 62 -0.54 -12.32 25.50
N GLN A 63 0.11 -13.21 24.75
CA GLN A 63 0.55 -14.51 25.25
C GLN A 63 1.91 -14.43 25.97
N TYR A 64 2.77 -13.48 25.56
CA TYR A 64 4.14 -13.36 26.04
C TYR A 64 4.47 -11.93 26.54
N PRO A 65 3.65 -11.32 27.42
CA PRO A 65 3.72 -9.88 27.74
C PRO A 65 5.02 -9.43 28.41
N ARG A 66 5.77 -10.34 29.04
CA ARG A 66 7.01 -10.04 29.77
C ARG A 66 8.29 -10.33 28.97
N THR A 67 8.17 -10.47 27.66
CA THR A 67 9.29 -10.81 26.77
C THR A 67 9.74 -9.60 25.94
N ASP A 68 11.01 -9.56 25.54
CA ASP A 68 11.53 -8.53 24.62
C ASP A 68 10.79 -8.55 23.27
N ALA A 69 10.33 -9.73 22.87
CA ALA A 69 9.50 -9.92 21.69
C ALA A 69 8.17 -9.15 21.79
N ALA A 70 7.53 -9.08 22.97
CA ALA A 70 6.31 -8.29 23.15
C ALA A 70 6.56 -6.79 23.12
N ALA A 71 7.67 -6.31 23.69
CA ALA A 71 8.08 -4.91 23.57
C ALA A 71 8.30 -4.53 22.10
N ALA A 72 9.06 -5.35 21.37
CA ALA A 72 9.28 -5.15 19.94
C ALA A 72 7.99 -5.31 19.12
N ALA A 73 7.06 -6.18 19.51
CA ALA A 73 5.78 -6.35 18.83
C ALA A 73 4.88 -5.13 18.99
N THR A 74 4.91 -4.49 20.14
CA THR A 74 4.15 -3.26 20.42
C THR A 74 4.64 -2.11 19.53
N VAL A 75 5.97 -1.94 19.43
CA VAL A 75 6.58 -0.95 18.52
C VAL A 75 6.30 -1.30 17.06
N ALA A 76 6.35 -2.59 16.71
CA ALA A 76 6.03 -3.03 15.35
C ALA A 76 4.57 -2.71 14.99
N LEU A 77 3.62 -2.94 15.91
CA LEU A 77 2.20 -2.59 15.72
C LEU A 77 2.00 -1.10 15.47
N SER A 78 2.61 -0.24 16.29
CA SER A 78 2.50 1.22 16.10
C SER A 78 3.12 1.66 14.77
N SER A 79 4.30 1.12 14.44
CA SER A 79 4.99 1.46 13.18
C SER A 79 4.20 1.01 11.94
N LEU A 80 3.50 -0.13 12.03
CA LEU A 80 2.67 -0.65 10.95
C LEU A 80 1.46 0.28 10.71
N GLU A 81 0.81 0.72 11.78
CA GLU A 81 -0.29 1.67 11.71
C GLU A 81 0.16 3.01 11.12
N ASP A 82 1.29 3.56 11.57
CA ASP A 82 1.84 4.81 11.03
C ASP A 82 2.18 4.69 9.54
N ASN A 83 2.77 3.56 9.13
CA ASN A 83 3.09 3.31 7.73
C ASN A 83 1.83 3.22 6.85
N GLU A 84 0.76 2.59 7.34
CA GLU A 84 -0.52 2.56 6.64
C GLU A 84 -1.13 3.94 6.51
N ARG A 85 -1.16 4.72 7.60
CA ARG A 85 -1.65 6.12 7.57
C ARG A 85 -0.88 6.95 6.55
N ARG A 86 0.46 6.84 6.53
CA ARG A 86 1.31 7.54 5.55
C ARG A 86 1.01 7.12 4.12
N LYS A 87 0.85 5.81 3.87
CA LYS A 87 0.46 5.29 2.55
C LYS A 87 -0.91 5.81 2.11
N LEU A 88 -1.89 5.83 3.01
CA LEU A 88 -3.23 6.35 2.73
C LEU A 88 -3.18 7.84 2.39
N VAL A 89 -2.45 8.65 3.16
CA VAL A 89 -2.28 10.09 2.87
C VAL A 89 -1.60 10.30 1.53
N ALA A 90 -0.54 9.54 1.23
CA ALA A 90 0.14 9.60 -0.06
C ALA A 90 -0.81 9.25 -1.22
N ASN A 91 -1.61 8.20 -1.07
CA ASN A 91 -2.60 7.79 -2.07
C ASN A 91 -3.69 8.83 -2.26
N LEU A 92 -4.20 9.45 -1.18
CA LEU A 92 -5.19 10.53 -1.27
C LEU A 92 -4.63 11.76 -1.99
N ASN A 93 -3.39 12.14 -1.70
CA ASN A 93 -2.72 13.25 -2.37
C ASN A 93 -2.51 12.96 -3.87
N ALA A 94 -2.09 11.74 -4.21
CA ALA A 94 -1.95 11.30 -5.59
C ALA A 94 -3.30 11.32 -6.33
N LEU A 95 -4.37 10.85 -5.68
CA LEU A 95 -5.72 10.83 -6.25
C LEU A 95 -6.26 12.25 -6.48
N ARG A 96 -6.02 13.17 -5.53
CA ARG A 96 -6.39 14.57 -5.68
C ARG A 96 -5.65 15.22 -6.86
N ALA A 97 -4.34 15.02 -6.96
CA ALA A 97 -3.55 15.54 -8.08
C ALA A 97 -4.02 14.97 -9.44
N ALA A 98 -4.35 13.68 -9.48
CA ALA A 98 -4.91 13.05 -10.68
C ALA A 98 -6.28 13.64 -11.05
N SER A 99 -7.15 13.87 -10.07
CA SER A 99 -8.45 14.52 -10.27
C SER A 99 -8.29 15.94 -10.82
N ASP A 100 -7.38 16.74 -10.25
CA ASP A 100 -7.13 18.11 -10.71
C ASP A 100 -6.60 18.13 -12.15
N ALA A 101 -5.73 17.18 -12.50
CA ALA A 101 -5.24 17.02 -13.86
C ALA A 101 -6.36 16.63 -14.84
N GLN A 102 -7.23 15.71 -14.46
CA GLN A 102 -8.39 15.30 -15.27
C GLN A 102 -9.38 16.46 -15.46
N GLN A 103 -9.68 17.24 -14.42
CA GLN A 103 -10.53 18.43 -14.54
C GLN A 103 -9.99 19.45 -15.53
N LYS A 104 -8.67 19.69 -15.53
CA LYS A 104 -8.02 20.59 -16.51
C LYS A 104 -8.15 20.07 -17.95
N GLN A 105 -8.01 18.76 -18.15
CA GLN A 105 -8.19 18.14 -19.46
C GLN A 105 -9.63 18.28 -19.95
N ILE A 106 -10.62 18.04 -19.09
CA ILE A 106 -12.04 18.21 -19.42
C ILE A 106 -12.33 19.67 -19.77
N ALA A 107 -11.83 20.62 -18.99
CA ALA A 107 -12.01 22.05 -19.27
C ALA A 107 -11.40 22.45 -20.62
N ALA A 108 -10.20 21.97 -20.93
CA ALA A 108 -9.53 22.23 -22.21
C ALA A 108 -10.28 21.59 -23.41
N LEU A 109 -10.85 20.40 -23.23
CA LEU A 109 -11.69 19.76 -24.25
C LEU A 109 -13.00 20.54 -24.45
N GLY A 110 -13.63 21.02 -23.38
CA GLY A 110 -14.81 21.88 -23.45
C GLY A 110 -14.56 23.12 -24.30
N GLN A 111 -13.46 23.84 -24.03
CA GLN A 111 -13.07 25.01 -24.83
C GLN A 111 -12.88 24.69 -26.32
N ARG A 112 -12.26 23.55 -26.65
CA ARG A 112 -12.10 23.13 -28.05
C ARG A 112 -13.43 22.81 -28.73
N VAL A 113 -14.37 22.21 -28.00
CA VAL A 113 -15.72 21.93 -28.54
C VAL A 113 -16.46 23.24 -28.80
N ASP A 114 -16.38 24.20 -27.87
CA ASP A 114 -16.99 25.51 -28.03
C ASP A 114 -16.40 26.28 -29.23
N GLU A 115 -15.07 26.21 -29.43
CA GLU A 115 -14.41 26.77 -30.62
C GLU A 115 -14.88 26.14 -31.93
N ILE A 116 -15.08 24.82 -31.96
CA ILE A 116 -15.59 24.11 -33.14
C ILE A 116 -17.05 24.51 -33.39
N ALA A 117 -17.87 24.59 -32.34
CA ALA A 117 -19.26 25.02 -32.45
C ALA A 117 -19.40 26.47 -32.92
N ALA A 118 -18.46 27.34 -32.53
CA ALA A 118 -18.43 28.74 -32.94
C ALA A 118 -17.84 28.98 -34.34
N ARG A 119 -17.25 27.96 -34.99
CA ARG A 119 -16.75 28.10 -36.36
C ARG A 119 -17.92 28.22 -37.35
N PRO A 120 -17.94 29.25 -38.20
CA PRO A 120 -18.92 29.34 -39.28
C PRO A 120 -18.75 28.15 -40.23
N ILE A 121 -19.85 27.49 -40.57
CA ILE A 121 -19.86 26.40 -41.54
C ILE A 121 -19.37 26.96 -42.89
N PRO A 122 -18.38 26.33 -43.56
CA PRO A 122 -17.98 26.74 -44.90
C PRO A 122 -19.19 26.60 -45.82
N GLN A 123 -19.71 27.72 -46.33
CA GLN A 123 -20.71 27.66 -47.38
C GLN A 123 -20.07 26.98 -48.61
N PRO A 124 -20.71 25.96 -49.20
CA PRO A 124 -20.19 25.34 -50.42
C PRO A 124 -20.00 26.41 -51.48
N ALA A 125 -18.77 26.49 -52.01
CA ALA A 125 -18.45 27.46 -53.04
C ALA A 125 -19.41 27.26 -54.23
N PRO A 126 -19.98 28.35 -54.80
CA PRO A 126 -20.88 28.23 -55.94
C PRO A 126 -20.15 27.49 -57.08
N PRO A 127 -20.79 26.51 -57.72
CA PRO A 127 -20.16 25.74 -58.79
C PRO A 127 -19.72 26.67 -59.92
N PRO A 128 -18.54 26.43 -60.53
CA PRO A 128 -18.04 27.27 -61.61
C PRO A 128 -19.05 27.31 -62.77
N PRO A 129 -19.22 28.47 -63.44
CA PRO A 129 -20.17 28.59 -64.53
C PRO A 129 -19.87 27.57 -65.64
N ALA A 130 -20.89 26.81 -66.02
CA ALA A 130 -20.78 25.77 -67.03
C ALA A 130 -20.28 26.36 -68.37
N PRO A 131 -19.36 25.69 -69.07
CA PRO A 131 -18.84 26.18 -70.35
C PRO A 131 -19.95 26.30 -71.39
N ALA A 132 -20.00 27.46 -72.05
CA ALA A 132 -21.02 27.79 -73.03
C ALA A 132 -21.09 26.74 -74.15
N LYS A 133 -22.28 26.18 -74.37
CA LYS A 133 -22.57 25.23 -75.45
C LYS A 133 -22.25 25.89 -76.80
N LYS A 134 -21.25 25.34 -77.53
CA LYS A 134 -20.98 25.71 -78.92
C LYS A 134 -22.21 25.38 -79.77
N LYS A 135 -22.75 26.39 -80.47
CA LYS A 135 -23.88 26.20 -81.42
C LYS A 135 -23.43 25.27 -82.56
N PRO A 136 -24.28 24.32 -82.99
CA PRO A 136 -23.94 23.43 -84.09
C PRO A 136 -23.85 24.22 -85.40
N VAL A 137 -22.73 24.01 -86.12
CA VAL A 137 -22.50 24.57 -87.45
C VAL A 137 -23.49 23.93 -88.42
N ARG A 138 -24.40 24.75 -88.94
CA ARG A 138 -25.40 24.35 -89.93
C ARG A 138 -24.70 24.12 -91.27
N ARG A 139 -24.37 22.85 -91.60
CA ARG A 139 -23.86 22.47 -92.92
C ARG A 139 -24.93 22.75 -93.97
N ARG A 140 -24.65 23.71 -94.86
CA ARG A 140 -25.44 24.02 -96.05
C ARG A 140 -25.17 22.91 -97.07
N HIS A 141 -26.14 22.02 -97.29
CA HIS A 141 -26.11 21.13 -98.46
C HIS A 141 -26.35 21.97 -99.71
N ARG A 142 -25.43 21.91 -100.67
CA ARG A 142 -25.60 22.53 -101.99
C ARG A 142 -25.35 21.46 -103.04
N ARG A 143 -26.45 21.14 -103.75
CA ARG A 143 -26.59 20.32 -104.98
C ARG A 143 -26.31 18.84 -104.86
#